data_AF-G5QPL9-F1
#
_entry.id   AF-G5QPL9-F1
#
_cell.length_a   1.000
_cell.length_b   1.000
_cell.length_c   1.000
_cell.angle_alpha   90.00
_cell.angle_beta   90.00
_cell.angle_gamma   90.00
#
_symmetry.space_group_name_H-M   'P 1'
#
loop_
_entity.id
_entity.type
_entity.pdbx_description
1 polymer ?
#
loop_
_entity_poly.entity_id
_entity_poly.type
_entity_poly.pdbx_seq_one_letter_code
_entity_poly.pdbx_strand_id
1 'polypeptide(L)'
;MLFNVGAETGVLGGLMLDNDRWDEIAPLLNSGDFYYAQHQLLFREIERLVSAGLPIDLITLSESIERKGLLERCGGFAYLAELSKNTPSAANIVAYAEIVREYSRKRRLVKLGHELHQLASVGDADISGLIEKAEKQLFSLAQQASDPELCLSVTTQVSDTVSWLESVSGGSGVTGTTVSGGSGVTGPALRQVLLSWMKKPVAGRTVT
;
A
#
# COMPACT_ATOMS: atom_id res chain seq x y z
N MET A 1 16.33 -12.91 10.19
CA MET A 1 16.46 -12.31 8.83
C MET A 1 15.07 -11.92 8.34
N LEU A 2 14.93 -10.88 7.52
CA LEU A 2 13.63 -10.28 7.13
C LEU A 2 13.16 -10.80 5.75
N PHE A 3 12.86 -12.10 5.67
CA PHE A 3 12.31 -12.74 4.47
C PHE A 3 11.53 -14.01 4.82
N ASN A 4 10.71 -14.50 3.89
CA ASN A 4 10.08 -15.80 3.95
C ASN A 4 10.18 -16.49 2.59
N VAL A 5 11.06 -17.49 2.49
CA VAL A 5 11.33 -18.20 1.24
C VAL A 5 10.10 -18.93 0.73
N GLY A 6 9.32 -19.58 1.61
CA GLY A 6 8.12 -20.33 1.22
C GLY A 6 7.03 -19.43 0.63
N ALA A 7 6.90 -18.21 1.16
CA ALA A 7 5.99 -17.22 0.61
C ALA A 7 6.47 -16.75 -0.78
N GLU A 8 7.76 -16.45 -0.95
CA GLU A 8 8.31 -16.05 -2.25
C GLU A 8 8.14 -17.14 -3.31
N THR A 9 8.47 -18.39 -2.98
CA THR A 9 8.30 -19.53 -3.89
C THR A 9 6.82 -19.80 -4.17
N GLY A 10 5.94 -19.64 -3.19
CA GLY A 10 4.50 -19.81 -3.34
C GLY A 10 3.87 -18.77 -4.28
N VAL A 11 4.35 -17.52 -4.26
CA VAL A 11 3.93 -16.50 -5.23
C VAL A 11 4.39 -16.86 -6.63
N LEU A 12 5.67 -17.19 -6.81
CA LEU A 12 6.23 -17.51 -8.13
C LEU A 12 5.60 -18.77 -8.74
N GLY A 13 5.50 -19.84 -7.96
CA GLY A 13 4.86 -21.09 -8.40
C GLY A 13 3.36 -20.91 -8.61
N GLY A 14 2.69 -20.10 -7.78
CA GLY A 14 1.27 -19.80 -7.93
C GLY A 14 0.96 -19.10 -9.25
N LEU A 15 1.78 -18.11 -9.63
CA LEU A 15 1.66 -17.42 -10.93
C LEU A 15 1.93 -18.34 -12.12
N MET A 16 2.81 -19.35 -11.98
CA MET A 16 3.05 -20.35 -13.03
C MET A 16 1.90 -21.35 -13.19
N LEU A 17 1.08 -21.55 -12.15
CA LEU A 17 -0.06 -22.45 -12.17
C LEU A 17 -1.34 -21.77 -12.64
N ASP A 18 -1.54 -20.51 -12.23
CA ASP A 18 -2.76 -19.76 -12.47
C ASP A 18 -2.39 -18.31 -12.83
N ASN A 19 -2.39 -18.02 -14.12
CA ASN A 19 -2.00 -16.72 -14.66
C ASN A 19 -3.05 -15.64 -14.37
N ASP A 20 -4.32 -16.02 -14.16
CA ASP A 20 -5.41 -15.07 -13.89
C ASP A 20 -5.22 -14.37 -12.54
N ARG A 21 -4.45 -14.99 -11.64
CA ARG A 21 -4.06 -14.39 -10.35
C ARG A 21 -3.13 -13.19 -10.49
N TRP A 22 -2.55 -12.94 -11.66
CA TRP A 22 -1.66 -11.80 -11.88
C TRP A 22 -2.32 -10.47 -11.50
N ASP A 23 -3.61 -10.27 -11.83
CA ASP A 23 -4.32 -9.02 -11.56
C ASP A 23 -4.46 -8.72 -10.06
N GLU A 24 -4.46 -9.76 -9.21
CA GLU A 24 -4.46 -9.62 -7.76
C GLU A 24 -3.06 -9.37 -7.20
N ILE A 25 -2.01 -9.90 -7.84
CA ILE A 25 -0.62 -9.83 -7.36
C ILE A 25 0.11 -8.58 -7.83
N ALA A 26 -0.11 -8.14 -9.07
CA ALA A 26 0.56 -6.99 -9.68
C ALA A 26 0.43 -5.69 -8.86
N PRO A 27 -0.71 -5.38 -8.21
CA PRO A 27 -0.82 -4.21 -7.34
C PRO A 27 -0.07 -4.34 -6.00
N LEU A 28 0.20 -5.58 -5.55
CA LEU A 28 0.77 -5.85 -4.23
C LEU A 28 2.29 -5.90 -4.23
N LEU A 29 2.89 -6.41 -5.31
CA LEU A 29 4.32 -6.72 -5.39
C LEU A 29 4.96 -6.19 -6.67
N ASN A 30 6.20 -5.76 -6.52
CA ASN A 30 7.14 -5.54 -7.61
C ASN A 30 8.35 -6.49 -7.47
N SER A 31 9.15 -6.61 -8.53
CA SER A 31 10.35 -7.46 -8.51
C SER A 31 11.33 -7.11 -7.38
N GLY A 32 11.38 -5.86 -6.91
CA GLY A 32 12.25 -5.44 -5.79
C GLY A 32 11.75 -5.85 -4.40
N ASP A 33 10.55 -6.40 -4.27
CA ASP A 33 9.99 -6.89 -3.01
C ASP A 33 10.49 -8.28 -2.63
N PHE A 34 11.09 -9.02 -3.56
CA PHE A 34 11.68 -10.32 -3.28
C PHE A 34 13.07 -10.18 -2.66
N TYR A 35 13.41 -11.03 -1.70
CA TYR A 35 14.72 -11.01 -1.06
C TYR A 35 15.81 -11.60 -1.95
N TYR A 36 15.53 -12.73 -2.59
CA TYR A 36 16.52 -13.43 -3.41
C TYR A 36 16.60 -12.85 -4.81
N ALA A 37 17.80 -12.52 -5.28
CA ALA A 37 18.02 -11.96 -6.61
C ALA A 37 17.44 -12.83 -7.75
N GLN A 38 17.50 -14.16 -7.61
CA GLN A 38 16.87 -15.09 -8.55
C GLN A 38 15.35 -14.92 -8.61
N HIS A 39 14.67 -14.71 -7.49
CA HIS A 39 13.23 -14.46 -7.45
C HIS A 39 12.87 -13.09 -8.04
N GLN A 40 13.69 -12.07 -7.80
CA GLN A 40 13.53 -10.76 -8.44
C GLN A 40 13.59 -10.87 -9.97
N LEU A 41 14.53 -11.68 -10.49
CA LEU A 41 14.67 -11.94 -11.93
C LEU A 41 13.46 -12.71 -12.48
N LEU A 42 13.01 -13.76 -11.78
CA LEU A 42 11.84 -14.53 -12.17
C LEU A 42 10.59 -13.65 -12.23
N PHE A 43 10.29 -12.90 -11.17
CA PHE A 43 9.12 -12.02 -11.12
C PHE A 43 9.15 -10.95 -12.22
N ARG A 44 10.32 -10.36 -12.49
CA ARG A 44 10.49 -9.39 -13.58
C ARG A 44 10.23 -10.01 -14.95
N GLU A 45 10.62 -11.26 -15.16
CA GLU A 45 10.35 -11.94 -16.42
C GLU A 45 8.88 -12.28 -16.59
N ILE A 46 8.23 -12.71 -15.50
CA ILE A 46 6.78 -12.92 -15.43
C ILE A 46 6.04 -11.63 -15.82
N GLU A 47 6.36 -10.50 -15.19
CA GLU A 47 5.79 -9.19 -15.50
C GLU A 47 5.91 -8.84 -16.99
N ARG A 48 7.08 -9.13 -17.60
CA ARG A 48 7.33 -8.90 -19.02
C ARG A 48 6.50 -9.82 -19.92
N LEU A 49 6.37 -11.11 -19.58
CA LEU A 49 5.59 -12.07 -20.34
C LEU A 49 4.11 -11.70 -20.34
N VAL A 50 3.57 -11.33 -19.18
CA VAL A 50 2.18 -10.84 -19.06
C VAL A 50 1.96 -9.59 -19.88
N SER A 51 2.87 -8.62 -19.79
CA SER A 51 2.80 -7.39 -20.58
C SER A 51 2.84 -7.65 -22.09
N ALA A 52 3.40 -8.78 -22.52
CA ALA A 52 3.44 -9.23 -23.90
C ALA A 52 2.24 -10.15 -24.29
N GLY A 53 1.31 -10.39 -23.37
CA GLY A 53 0.17 -11.31 -23.58
C GLY A 53 0.57 -12.77 -23.74
N LEU A 54 1.74 -13.16 -23.20
CA LEU A 54 2.24 -14.53 -23.28
C LEU A 54 1.89 -15.30 -22.00
N PRO A 55 1.60 -16.61 -22.10
CA PRO A 55 1.35 -17.45 -20.94
C PRO A 55 2.59 -17.54 -20.05
N ILE A 56 2.35 -17.72 -18.75
CA ILE A 56 3.39 -17.91 -17.74
C ILE A 56 3.28 -19.35 -17.24
N ASP A 57 3.96 -20.27 -17.89
CA ASP A 57 4.14 -21.62 -17.38
C ASP A 57 5.64 -21.93 -17.24
N LEU A 58 5.97 -23.06 -16.61
CA LEU A 58 7.35 -23.49 -16.40
C LEU A 58 8.18 -23.48 -17.68
N ILE A 59 7.63 -24.01 -18.78
CA ILE A 59 8.32 -24.13 -20.07
C ILE A 59 8.52 -22.73 -20.63
N THR A 60 7.45 -21.96 -20.80
CA THR A 60 7.51 -20.62 -21.40
C THR A 60 8.44 -19.69 -20.63
N LEU A 61 8.39 -19.71 -19.30
CA LEU A 61 9.27 -18.91 -18.46
C LEU A 61 10.73 -19.35 -18.61
N SER A 62 11.00 -20.66 -18.57
CA SER A 62 12.37 -21.18 -18.69
C SER A 62 13.01 -20.83 -20.03
N GLU A 63 12.30 -21.02 -21.15
CA GLU A 63 12.77 -20.64 -22.48
C GLU A 63 13.00 -19.12 -22.60
N SER A 64 12.11 -18.32 -22.01
CA SER A 64 12.23 -16.87 -22.05
C SER A 64 13.49 -16.37 -21.33
N ILE A 65 13.82 -16.97 -20.19
CA ILE A 65 15.01 -16.65 -19.40
C ILE A 65 16.28 -17.22 -20.06
N GLU A 66 16.20 -18.41 -20.64
CA GLU A 66 17.30 -19.06 -21.34
C GLU A 66 17.74 -18.26 -22.57
N ARG A 67 16.80 -17.75 -23.37
CA ARG A 67 17.10 -16.85 -24.51
C ARG A 67 17.86 -15.59 -24.11
N LYS A 68 17.79 -15.20 -22.83
CA LYS A 68 18.52 -14.04 -22.28
C LYS A 68 19.86 -14.42 -21.64
N GLY A 69 20.21 -15.71 -21.60
CA GLY A 69 21.40 -16.22 -20.92
C GLY A 69 21.34 -16.06 -19.40
N LEU A 70 20.14 -15.98 -18.81
CA LEU A 70 19.94 -15.71 -17.38
C LEU A 70 19.51 -16.96 -16.59
N LEU A 71 19.34 -18.12 -17.23
CA LEU A 71 18.73 -19.31 -16.61
C LEU A 71 19.54 -19.81 -15.42
N GLU A 72 20.86 -19.90 -15.56
CA GLU A 72 21.78 -20.28 -14.48
C GLU A 72 21.72 -19.32 -13.30
N ARG A 73 21.52 -18.01 -13.55
CA ARG A 73 21.36 -17.00 -12.49
C ARG A 73 20.04 -17.14 -11.74
N CYS A 74 19.09 -17.88 -12.30
CA CYS A 74 17.81 -18.19 -11.67
C CYS A 74 17.80 -19.56 -10.99
N GLY A 75 18.94 -20.27 -10.94
CA GLY A 75 19.03 -21.62 -10.35
C GLY A 75 18.84 -22.77 -11.35
N GLY A 76 18.71 -22.47 -12.65
CA GLY A 76 18.54 -23.47 -13.70
C GLY A 76 17.10 -24.00 -13.81
N PHE A 77 16.85 -24.79 -14.87
CA PHE A 77 15.54 -25.38 -15.12
C PHE A 77 15.01 -26.22 -13.94
N ALA A 78 15.90 -26.97 -13.28
CA ALA A 78 15.55 -27.82 -12.13
C ALA A 78 14.93 -27.00 -10.97
N TYR A 79 15.43 -25.79 -10.73
CA TYR A 79 14.90 -24.93 -9.68
C TYR A 79 13.50 -24.41 -10.02
N LEU A 80 13.25 -23.99 -11.26
CA LEU A 80 11.91 -23.56 -11.68
C LEU A 80 10.90 -24.73 -11.58
N ALA A 81 11.33 -25.94 -11.93
CA ALA A 81 10.51 -27.14 -11.77
C ALA A 81 10.20 -27.42 -10.29
N GLU A 82 11.15 -27.19 -9.39
CA GLU A 82 10.95 -27.29 -7.94
C GLU A 82 9.94 -26.24 -7.43
N LEU A 83 10.02 -24.99 -7.90
CA LEU A 83 9.04 -23.93 -7.55
C LEU A 83 7.61 -24.34 -7.93
N SER A 84 7.45 -24.88 -9.12
CA SER A 84 6.16 -25.37 -9.63
C SER A 84 5.65 -26.56 -8.82
N LYS A 85 6.53 -27.50 -8.47
CA LYS A 85 6.17 -28.72 -7.73
C LYS A 85 5.83 -28.44 -6.27
N ASN A 86 6.54 -27.52 -5.61
CA ASN A 86 6.35 -27.18 -4.20
C ASN A 86 5.14 -26.27 -3.95
N THR A 87 4.48 -25.80 -5.01
CA THR A 87 3.27 -24.98 -4.93
C THR A 87 2.09 -25.80 -5.42
N PRO A 88 1.38 -26.56 -4.56
CA PRO A 88 0.29 -27.43 -5.00
C PRO A 88 -0.98 -26.66 -5.39
N SER A 89 -1.10 -25.39 -5.00
CA SER A 89 -2.29 -24.58 -5.26
C SER A 89 -1.96 -23.09 -5.24
N ALA A 90 -2.63 -22.33 -6.12
CA ALA A 90 -2.62 -20.86 -6.13
C ALA A 90 -3.67 -20.25 -5.17
N ALA A 91 -4.42 -21.05 -4.39
CA ALA A 91 -5.51 -20.55 -3.54
C ALA A 91 -5.09 -19.45 -2.55
N ASN A 92 -3.89 -19.57 -1.99
CA ASN A 92 -3.37 -18.65 -0.96
C ASN A 92 -2.32 -17.66 -1.49
N ILE A 93 -2.24 -17.48 -2.82
CA ILE A 93 -1.20 -16.66 -3.44
C ILE A 93 -1.17 -15.21 -2.91
N VAL A 94 -2.35 -14.62 -2.68
CA VAL A 94 -2.50 -13.26 -2.12
C VAL A 94 -1.91 -13.18 -0.72
N ALA A 95 -2.22 -14.14 0.16
CA ALA A 95 -1.68 -14.19 1.52
C ALA A 95 -0.14 -14.33 1.51
N TYR A 96 0.41 -15.12 0.59
CA TYR A 96 1.86 -15.20 0.42
C TYR A 96 2.46 -13.88 -0.08
N ALA A 97 1.80 -13.21 -1.01
CA ALA A 97 2.23 -11.91 -1.51
C ALA A 97 2.24 -10.84 -0.41
N GLU A 98 1.24 -10.83 0.47
CA GLU A 98 1.21 -9.94 1.64
C GLU A 98 2.39 -10.20 2.58
N ILE A 99 2.74 -11.46 2.84
CA ILE A 99 3.91 -11.82 3.65
C ILE A 99 5.20 -11.27 3.01
N VAL A 100 5.38 -11.44 1.70
CA VAL A 100 6.55 -10.91 0.97
C VAL A 100 6.60 -9.38 1.05
N ARG A 101 5.46 -8.72 0.83
CA ARG A 101 5.31 -7.25 0.91
C ARG A 101 5.68 -6.73 2.29
N GLU A 102 5.19 -7.38 3.35
CA GLU A 102 5.46 -7.00 4.73
C GLU A 102 6.96 -7.11 5.06
N TYR A 103 7.62 -8.20 4.65
CA TYR A 103 9.06 -8.32 4.82
C TYR A 103 9.84 -7.30 3.98
N SER A 104 9.41 -7.00 2.75
CA SER A 104 10.00 -5.94 1.92
C SER A 104 9.95 -4.58 2.62
N ARG A 105 8.80 -4.21 3.19
CA ARG A 105 8.64 -2.97 3.97
C ARG A 105 9.59 -2.91 5.15
N LYS A 106 9.68 -3.99 5.94
CA LYS A 106 10.64 -4.08 7.06
C LYS A 106 12.08 -3.87 6.58
N ARG A 107 12.48 -4.47 5.45
CA ARG A 107 13.82 -4.28 4.88
C ARG A 107 14.07 -2.83 4.46
N ARG A 108 13.08 -2.17 3.84
CA ARG A 108 13.19 -0.75 3.48
C ARG A 108 13.33 0.14 4.71
N LEU A 109 12.60 -0.15 5.79
CA LEU A 109 12.70 0.59 7.05
C LEU A 109 14.09 0.45 7.69
N VAL A 110 14.64 -0.77 7.72
CA VAL A 110 16.03 -0.99 8.19
C VAL A 110 17.03 -0.23 7.33
N LYS A 111 16.86 -0.25 6.00
CA LYS A 111 17.72 0.50 5.07
C LYS A 111 17.68 2.00 5.35
N LEU A 112 16.48 2.56 5.54
CA LEU A 112 16.30 3.97 5.92
C LEU A 112 17.04 4.29 7.23
N GLY A 113 16.89 3.44 8.25
CA GLY A 113 17.61 3.62 9.52
C GLY A 113 19.13 3.66 9.36
N HIS A 114 19.69 2.77 8.54
CA HIS A 114 21.12 2.78 8.22
C HIS A 114 21.55 4.02 7.43
N GLU A 115 20.76 4.45 6.43
CA GLU A 115 21.03 5.66 5.65
C GLU A 115 21.06 6.90 6.54
N LEU A 116 20.08 7.04 7.45
CA LEU A 116 20.03 8.16 8.40
C LEU A 116 21.20 8.15 9.38
N HIS A 117 21.56 6.98 9.90
CA HIS A 117 22.72 6.84 10.79
C HIS A 117 24.02 7.28 10.10
N GLN A 118 24.23 6.89 8.84
CA GLN A 118 25.40 7.28 8.07
C GLN A 118 25.45 8.79 7.84
N LEU A 119 24.33 9.40 7.44
CA LEU A 119 24.24 10.83 7.19
C LEU A 119 24.45 11.66 8.46
N ALA A 120 23.89 11.23 9.59
CA ALA A 120 24.05 11.91 10.88
C ALA A 120 25.48 11.81 11.44
N SER A 121 26.28 10.84 10.99
CA SER A 121 27.66 10.66 11.44
C SER A 121 28.66 11.56 10.71
N VAL A 122 28.24 12.28 9.67
CA VAL A 122 29.09 13.23 8.92
C VAL A 122 29.10 14.57 9.66
N GLY A 123 30.29 15.09 9.98
CA GLY A 123 30.48 16.23 10.90
C GLY A 123 29.94 17.60 10.46
N ASP A 124 29.52 17.75 9.20
CA ASP A 124 28.95 18.99 8.63
C ASP A 124 27.54 18.75 8.05
N ALA A 125 26.81 17.79 8.61
CA ALA A 125 25.48 17.45 8.12
C ALA A 125 24.48 18.57 8.42
N ASP A 126 23.79 19.07 7.38
CA ASP A 126 22.60 19.91 7.54
C ASP A 126 21.48 19.08 8.18
N ILE A 127 21.28 19.29 9.49
CA ILE A 127 20.30 18.57 10.29
C ILE A 127 18.88 18.82 9.76
N SER A 128 18.57 20.02 9.27
CA SER A 128 17.23 20.37 8.80
C SER A 128 16.90 19.61 7.51
N GLY A 129 17.81 19.62 6.53
CA GLY A 129 17.66 18.84 5.30
C GLY A 129 17.64 17.33 5.54
N LEU A 130 18.35 16.84 6.56
CA LEU A 130 18.32 15.42 6.93
C LEU A 130 16.94 14.99 7.47
N ILE A 131 16.32 15.81 8.33
CA ILE A 131 14.98 15.56 8.87
C ILE A 131 13.95 15.57 7.73
N GLU A 132 13.99 16.55 6.84
CA GLU A 132 13.06 16.63 5.70
C GLU A 132 13.19 15.40 4.78
N LYS A 133 14.42 14.96 4.51
CA LYS A 133 14.68 13.74 3.74
C LYS A 133 14.12 12.50 4.45
N ALA A 134 14.33 12.39 5.76
CA ALA A 134 13.81 11.29 6.56
C ALA A 134 12.29 11.23 6.53
N GLU A 135 11.61 12.36 6.74
CA GLU A 135 10.16 12.50 6.68
C GLU A 135 9.61 12.09 5.31
N LYS A 136 10.22 12.57 4.22
CA LYS A 136 9.82 12.23 2.86
C LYS A 136 9.95 10.72 2.59
N GLN A 137 11.06 10.10 3.00
CA GLN A 137 11.27 8.66 2.83
C GLN A 137 10.28 7.85 3.69
N LEU A 138 10.07 8.24 4.95
CA LEU A 138 9.15 7.56 5.85
C LEU A 138 7.69 7.67 5.37
N PHE A 139 7.29 8.85 4.89
CA PHE A 139 5.99 9.08 4.27
C PHE A 139 5.79 8.21 3.03
N SER A 140 6.80 8.10 2.16
CA SER A 140 6.73 7.22 0.98
C SER A 140 6.53 5.74 1.33
N LEU A 141 7.14 5.27 2.42
CA LEU A 141 6.94 3.92 2.94
C LEU A 141 5.55 3.73 3.53
N ALA A 142 5.00 4.75 4.21
CA ALA A 142 3.64 4.74 4.75
C ALA A 142 2.56 4.78 3.65
N GLN A 143 2.79 5.50 2.55
CA GLN A 143 1.86 5.51 1.42
C GLN A 143 1.82 4.14 0.73
N GLN A 144 2.97 3.46 0.59
CA GLN A 144 3.02 2.06 0.16
C GLN A 144 2.38 1.09 1.16
N ALA A 145 2.18 1.53 2.41
CA ALA A 145 1.50 0.78 3.47
C ALA A 145 -0.02 0.86 3.42
N SER A 146 -0.56 1.89 2.77
CA SER A 146 -1.99 2.21 2.82
C SER A 146 -2.79 1.18 2.02
N ASP A 147 -3.63 0.43 2.72
CA ASP A 147 -4.82 -0.20 2.13
C ASP A 147 -5.70 0.88 1.49
N PRO A 148 -6.45 0.56 0.43
CA PRO A 148 -7.49 1.44 -0.11
C PRO A 148 -8.49 1.91 0.97
N GLU A 149 -8.67 1.14 2.05
CA GLU A 149 -9.52 1.50 3.20
C GLU A 149 -8.94 2.61 4.10
N LEU A 150 -7.61 2.77 4.18
CA LEU A 150 -6.98 3.84 4.96
C LEU A 150 -6.98 5.18 4.23
N CYS A 151 -7.27 5.17 2.92
CA CYS A 151 -7.79 6.34 2.25
C CYS A 151 -9.26 6.53 2.67
N LEU A 152 -9.47 7.11 3.84
CA LEU A 152 -10.68 7.89 4.09
C LEU A 152 -10.76 8.91 2.96
N SER A 153 -11.53 8.58 1.93
CA SER A 153 -11.71 9.40 0.77
C SER A 153 -12.27 10.72 1.24
N VAL A 154 -11.48 11.79 1.17
CA VAL A 154 -11.96 13.13 1.47
C VAL A 154 -13.25 13.42 0.66
N THR A 155 -13.41 12.77 -0.50
CA THR A 155 -14.62 12.87 -1.32
C THR A 155 -15.87 12.19 -0.73
N THR A 156 -15.75 11.10 0.04
CA THR A 156 -16.92 10.50 0.70
C THR A 156 -17.40 11.39 1.85
N GLN A 157 -16.48 11.98 2.61
CA GLN A 157 -16.82 12.97 3.64
C GLN A 157 -17.41 14.26 3.07
N VAL A 158 -16.95 14.71 1.89
CA VAL A 158 -17.55 15.86 1.20
C VAL A 158 -18.95 15.53 0.68
N SER A 159 -19.18 14.33 0.14
CA SER A 159 -20.51 13.91 -0.31
C SER A 159 -21.50 13.81 0.85
N ASP A 160 -21.06 13.27 1.99
CA ASP A 160 -21.88 13.16 3.20
C ASP A 160 -22.22 14.54 3.78
N THR A 161 -21.26 15.48 3.76
CA THR A 161 -21.52 16.86 4.20
C THR A 161 -22.42 17.64 3.25
N VAL A 162 -22.31 17.43 1.94
CA VAL A 162 -23.24 18.02 0.94
C VAL A 162 -24.64 17.44 1.10
N SER A 163 -24.77 16.11 1.25
CA SER A 163 -26.06 15.45 1.48
C SER A 163 -26.71 15.91 2.78
N TRP A 164 -25.92 16.14 3.82
CA TRP A 164 -26.39 16.76 5.06
C TRP A 164 -26.87 18.21 4.84
N LEU A 165 -26.12 19.04 4.10
CA LEU A 165 -26.54 20.40 3.75
C LEU A 165 -27.84 20.43 2.93
N GLU A 166 -28.02 19.48 2.02
CA GLU A 166 -29.26 19.34 1.24
C GLU A 166 -30.44 18.90 2.12
N SER A 167 -30.21 18.01 3.08
CA SER A 167 -31.25 17.62 4.05
C SER A 167 -31.68 18.78 4.96
N VAL A 168 -30.76 19.70 5.24
CA VAL A 168 -31.02 20.92 6.02
C VAL A 168 -31.66 22.00 5.15
N SER A 169 -31.41 22.02 3.83
CA SER A 169 -32.03 22.98 2.90
C SER A 169 -33.44 22.57 2.43
N GLY A 170 -33.76 21.27 2.41
CA GLY A 170 -35.09 20.75 2.07
C GLY A 170 -36.16 20.94 3.15
N GLY A 171 -35.75 21.23 4.39
CA GLY A 171 -36.66 21.53 5.50
C GLY A 171 -36.91 23.03 5.64
N SER A 172 -37.97 23.52 5.00
CA SER A 172 -38.67 24.79 5.27
C SER A 172 -37.86 25.90 5.98
N GLY A 173 -37.25 26.77 5.16
CA GLY A 173 -37.24 28.21 5.39
C GLY A 173 -36.18 28.78 6.33
N VAL A 174 -34.97 29.01 5.82
CA VAL A 174 -34.23 30.28 6.03
C VAL A 174 -33.44 30.56 4.75
N THR A 175 -34.09 31.10 3.73
CA THR A 175 -33.43 31.76 2.59
C THR A 175 -33.37 33.25 2.87
N GLY A 176 -32.14 33.78 2.97
CA GLY A 176 -31.85 35.21 2.90
C GLY A 176 -32.21 36.02 4.14
N THR A 177 -31.19 36.56 4.82
CA THR A 177 -31.41 37.80 5.57
C THR A 177 -31.41 38.94 4.55
N THR A 178 -32.57 39.53 4.31
CA THR A 178 -32.64 40.91 3.82
C THR A 178 -32.06 41.78 4.93
N VAL A 179 -30.87 42.35 4.70
CA VAL A 179 -30.31 43.34 5.62
C VAL A 179 -31.07 44.65 5.42
N SER A 180 -32.02 44.92 6.31
CA SER A 180 -32.46 46.28 6.60
C SER A 180 -32.73 46.40 8.10
N GLY A 181 -31.79 47.03 8.82
CA GLY A 181 -31.96 47.46 10.20
C GLY A 181 -31.57 46.42 11.24
N GLY A 182 -30.44 46.65 11.90
CA GLY A 182 -29.83 45.71 12.83
C GLY A 182 -30.56 45.55 14.16
N SER A 183 -30.57 44.31 14.66
CA SER A 183 -30.37 43.92 16.06
C SER A 183 -30.49 42.39 16.18
N GLY A 184 -29.73 41.81 17.12
CA GLY A 184 -29.34 40.40 17.16
C GLY A 184 -30.47 39.37 17.17
N VAL A 185 -30.20 38.23 16.55
CA VAL A 185 -31.04 37.03 16.60
C VAL A 185 -30.27 35.91 17.29
N THR A 186 -30.55 35.71 18.58
CA THR A 186 -30.20 34.49 19.31
C THR A 186 -31.35 33.48 19.14
N GLY A 187 -31.26 32.64 18.11
CA GLY A 187 -32.28 31.62 17.82
C GLY A 187 -32.11 30.33 18.64
N PRO A 188 -33.21 29.67 19.07
CA PRO A 188 -33.20 28.47 19.91
C PRO A 188 -32.52 27.23 19.28
N ALA A 189 -32.34 27.22 17.95
CA ALA A 189 -31.65 26.14 17.23
C ALA A 189 -30.17 26.02 17.60
N LEU A 190 -29.47 27.15 17.82
CA LEU A 190 -28.05 27.14 18.19
C LEU A 190 -27.83 26.60 19.61
N ARG A 191 -28.82 26.77 20.50
CA ARG A 191 -28.80 26.27 21.88
C ARG A 191 -28.92 24.75 21.95
N GLN A 192 -29.74 24.14 21.07
CA GLN A 192 -29.86 22.69 20.93
C GLN A 192 -28.56 22.06 20.41
N VAL A 193 -27.91 22.69 19.44
CA VAL A 193 -26.63 22.23 18.87
C VAL A 193 -25.49 22.30 19.91
N LEU A 194 -25.39 23.42 20.64
CA LEU A 194 -24.40 23.58 21.72
C LEU A 194 -24.59 22.56 22.86
N LEU A 195 -25.84 22.29 23.26
CA LEU A 195 -26.15 21.30 24.30
C LEU A 195 -25.84 19.86 23.85
N SER A 196 -25.98 19.56 22.56
CA SER A 196 -25.60 18.26 21.97
C SER A 196 -24.07 18.09 21.95
N TRP A 197 -23.32 19.15 21.63
CA TRP A 197 -21.86 19.15 21.65
C TRP A 197 -21.28 19.00 23.06
N MET A 198 -21.89 19.63 24.07
CA MET A 198 -21.43 19.51 25.46
C MET A 198 -21.70 18.13 26.10
N LYS A 199 -22.59 17.31 25.54
CA LYS A 199 -22.95 15.99 26.10
C LYS A 199 -22.17 14.81 25.53
N LYS A 200 -21.34 15.00 24.49
CA LYS A 200 -20.51 13.90 23.97
C LYS A 200 -19.27 13.72 24.86
N PRO A 201 -19.09 12.56 25.52
CA PRO A 201 -17.86 12.31 26.26
C PRO A 201 -16.67 12.26 25.30
N VAL A 202 -15.62 13.00 25.62
CA VAL A 202 -14.32 12.94 24.94
C VAL A 202 -13.70 11.59 25.30
N ALA A 203 -13.84 10.61 24.41
CA ALA A 203 -13.16 9.32 24.53
C ALA A 203 -11.68 9.50 24.16
N GLY A 204 -10.78 9.21 25.11
CA GLY A 204 -9.38 8.94 24.81
C GLY A 204 -8.36 9.97 25.32
N ARG A 205 -8.33 10.26 26.62
CA ARG A 205 -7.11 10.73 27.29
C ARG A 205 -6.87 9.91 28.55
N THR A 206 -6.24 8.75 28.40
CA THR A 206 -5.56 8.06 29.50
C THR A 206 -4.08 8.26 29.32
N VAL A 207 -3.57 9.24 30.07
CA VAL A 207 -2.16 9.31 30.45
C VAL A 207 -1.99 8.39 31.65
N THR A 208 -1.12 7.40 31.51
CA THR A 208 -0.29 6.84 32.59
C THR A 208 1.05 6.51 32.00
#